data_AF-A0A510WFQ7-F1
#
_entry.id   AF-A0A510WFQ7-F1
#
_cell.length_a   1.000
_cell.length_b   1.000
_cell.length_c   1.000
_cell.angle_alpha   90.00
_cell.angle_beta   90.00
_cell.angle_gamma   90.00
#
_symmetry.space_group_name_H-M   'P 1'
#
loop_
_entity.id
_entity.type
_entity.pdbx_description
1 polymer ?
#
loop_
_entity_poly.entity_id
_entity_poly.type
_entity_poly.pdbx_seq_one_letter_code
_entity_poly.pdbx_strand_id
1 'polypeptide(L)'
;MNGLKEFFGNIPMFQKQVEREIEEKGIEPSEGIKKMEFSRQVIRNLVIGVLVVGILAFVGISYFNNKNQPPVTPTATTASKESNQSETSGEATKNSSQAVQGSSDHLLKLSAKERADEATEVFESWYKSFSNGDVILEINKELLKEGSGGTSPIELETKLIDNLKAKFGDKLSDDFYTGLQASFNFNPVIVDGTKGLTISKQNDDESQWFSTWFLDTEKKEKNTKIVLRNDFPFEWVDWRNKGQHDEKVGKIFKNVDWDNDLSYEVIGIDFTEATKNIETNQILFVQMYYNEKIGKWQVTGNVGGVY
;
A
#
# COMPACT_ATOMS: atom_id res chain seq x y z
N MET A 1 6.94 20.86 -27.43
CA MET A 1 6.71 21.80 -26.32
C MET A 1 5.80 22.92 -26.80
N ASN A 2 4.49 22.85 -26.54
CA ASN A 2 3.55 23.99 -26.63
C ASN A 2 2.16 23.70 -26.01
N GLY A 3 1.77 22.43 -25.79
CA GLY A 3 0.46 22.11 -25.18
C GLY A 3 0.34 22.36 -23.66
N LEU A 4 1.45 22.46 -22.93
CA LEU A 4 1.42 22.74 -21.48
C LEU A 4 1.17 24.22 -21.16
N LYS A 5 1.30 25.14 -22.12
CA LYS A 5 1.09 26.57 -21.86
C LYS A 5 -0.38 27.00 -21.96
N GLU A 6 -1.21 26.24 -22.69
CA GLU A 6 -2.65 26.50 -22.82
C GLU A 6 -3.44 26.00 -21.61
N PHE A 7 -3.02 24.90 -20.98
CA PHE A 7 -3.73 24.35 -19.81
C PHE A 7 -3.59 25.22 -18.55
N PHE A 8 -2.42 25.82 -18.32
CA PHE A 8 -2.18 26.73 -17.19
C PHE A 8 -2.61 28.19 -17.49
N GLY A 9 -2.90 28.53 -18.74
CA GLY A 9 -3.33 29.88 -19.14
C GLY A 9 -4.80 30.22 -18.80
N ASN A 10 -5.65 29.21 -18.60
CA ASN A 10 -7.09 29.39 -18.36
C ASN A 10 -7.53 29.31 -16.89
N ILE A 11 -6.61 29.04 -15.96
CA ILE A 11 -6.88 29.03 -14.51
C ILE A 11 -7.48 30.37 -14.00
N PRO A 12 -7.07 31.56 -14.50
CA PRO A 12 -7.64 32.82 -14.05
C PRO A 12 -9.09 33.06 -14.49
N MET A 13 -9.54 32.42 -15.59
CA MET A 13 -10.94 32.53 -16.06
C MET A 13 -11.89 31.68 -15.22
N PHE A 14 -11.47 30.47 -14.83
CA PHE A 14 -12.24 29.61 -13.94
C PHE A 14 -12.43 30.22 -12.55
N GLN A 15 -11.39 30.86 -12.00
CA GLN A 15 -11.51 31.59 -10.73
C GLN A 15 -12.49 32.77 -10.82
N LYS A 16 -12.46 33.53 -11.92
CA LYS A 16 -13.40 34.65 -12.13
C LYS A 16 -14.85 34.21 -12.37
N GLN A 17 -15.09 33.03 -12.94
CA GLN A 17 -16.45 32.49 -13.09
C GLN A 17 -17.03 32.01 -11.75
N VAL A 18 -16.20 31.38 -10.91
CA VAL A 18 -16.60 30.93 -9.57
C VAL A 18 -16.84 32.11 -8.62
N GLU A 19 -16.00 33.16 -8.67
CA GLU A 19 -16.21 34.38 -7.88
C GLU A 19 -17.50 35.13 -8.28
N ARG A 20 -17.82 35.17 -9.59
CA ARG A 20 -19.04 35.81 -10.08
C ARG A 20 -20.31 35.04 -9.69
N GLU A 21 -20.26 33.71 -9.63
CA GLU A 21 -21.38 32.88 -9.13
C GLU A 21 -21.59 33.01 -7.61
N ILE A 22 -20.55 33.35 -6.84
CA ILE A 22 -20.64 33.54 -5.39
C ILE A 22 -21.23 34.93 -5.05
N GLU A 23 -20.87 35.97 -5.80
CA GLU A 23 -21.47 37.32 -5.69
C GLU A 23 -22.95 37.33 -6.13
N GLU A 24 -23.29 36.63 -7.22
CA GLU A 24 -24.66 36.58 -7.76
C GLU A 24 -25.63 35.81 -6.85
N LYS A 25 -25.11 34.95 -5.97
CA LYS A 25 -25.87 34.20 -4.95
C LYS A 25 -25.97 34.89 -3.58
N GLY A 26 -25.41 36.10 -3.43
CA GLY A 26 -25.63 36.97 -2.26
C GLY A 26 -25.20 36.36 -0.91
N ILE A 27 -24.18 35.51 -0.89
CA ILE A 27 -23.70 34.89 0.36
C ILE A 27 -22.63 35.80 0.97
N GLU A 28 -22.96 36.53 2.04
CA GLU A 28 -21.95 37.26 2.82
C GLU A 28 -21.03 36.28 3.59
N PRO A 29 -19.71 36.50 3.60
CA PRO A 29 -18.78 35.61 4.28
C PRO A 29 -18.81 35.85 5.80
N SER A 30 -19.23 34.83 6.55
CA SER A 30 -19.18 34.86 8.03
C SER A 30 -17.74 34.74 8.57
N GLU A 31 -17.51 35.25 9.78
CA GLU A 31 -16.21 35.47 10.42
C GLU A 31 -15.27 34.25 10.56
N GLY A 32 -15.74 33.03 10.26
CA GLY A 32 -14.93 31.81 10.24
C GLY A 32 -13.82 31.79 9.18
N ILE A 33 -13.94 32.59 8.11
CA ILE A 33 -12.95 32.62 7.01
C ILE A 33 -11.68 33.41 7.39
N LYS A 34 -11.76 34.38 8.31
CA LYS A 34 -10.58 35.16 8.75
C LYS A 34 -9.57 34.32 9.55
N LYS A 35 -10.00 33.24 10.23
CA LYS A 35 -9.07 32.32 10.93
C LYS A 35 -8.36 31.35 9.99
N MET A 36 -8.89 31.11 8.79
CA MET A 36 -8.31 30.16 7.83
C MET A 36 -7.17 30.79 7.01
N GLU A 37 -7.11 32.12 6.89
CA GLU A 37 -6.02 32.82 6.18
C GLU A 37 -4.69 32.77 6.93
N PHE A 38 -4.70 32.82 8.27
CA PHE A 38 -3.48 32.62 9.07
C PHE A 38 -2.94 31.19 8.95
N SER A 39 -3.83 30.19 8.85
CA SER A 39 -3.41 28.78 8.66
C SER A 39 -2.84 28.52 7.26
N ARG A 40 -3.31 29.22 6.22
CA ARG A 40 -2.76 29.07 4.86
C ARG A 40 -1.36 29.65 4.70
N GLN A 41 -1.01 30.72 5.40
CA GLN A 41 0.36 31.26 5.35
C GLN A 41 1.38 30.35 6.06
N VAL A 42 1.00 29.73 7.19
CA VAL A 42 1.87 28.81 7.93
C VAL A 42 2.14 27.52 7.14
N ILE A 43 1.10 26.94 6.52
CA ILE A 43 1.23 25.74 5.68
C ILE A 43 2.08 26.04 4.43
N ARG A 44 1.89 27.21 3.80
CA ARG A 44 2.66 27.60 2.62
C ARG A 44 4.15 27.79 2.93
N ASN A 45 4.50 28.38 4.08
CA ASN A 45 5.91 28.54 4.47
C ASN A 45 6.56 27.20 4.88
N LEU A 46 5.81 26.28 5.50
CA LEU A 46 6.30 24.94 5.83
C LEU A 46 6.55 24.10 4.57
N VAL A 47 5.61 24.14 3.61
CA VAL A 47 5.71 23.39 2.34
C VAL A 47 6.85 23.92 1.47
N ILE A 48 7.04 25.24 1.40
CA ILE A 48 8.17 25.84 0.67
C ILE A 48 9.50 25.52 1.36
N GLY A 49 9.56 25.50 2.70
CA GLY A 49 10.76 25.10 3.45
C GLY A 49 11.18 23.65 3.19
N VAL A 50 10.22 22.72 3.19
CA VAL A 50 10.49 21.29 2.91
C VAL A 50 10.90 21.06 1.45
N LEU A 51 10.29 21.77 0.49
CA LEU A 51 10.66 21.68 -0.93
C LEU A 51 12.07 22.20 -1.21
N VAL A 52 12.49 23.30 -0.59
CA VAL A 52 13.83 23.86 -0.80
C VAL A 52 14.93 22.96 -0.19
N VAL A 53 14.68 22.36 0.98
CA VAL A 53 15.62 21.39 1.58
C VAL A 53 15.69 20.10 0.77
N GLY A 54 14.56 19.62 0.24
CA GLY A 54 14.51 18.46 -0.65
C GLY A 54 15.28 18.65 -1.96
N ILE A 55 15.18 19.83 -2.58
CA ILE A 55 15.92 20.15 -3.81
C ILE A 55 17.43 20.26 -3.54
N LEU A 56 17.85 20.86 -2.43
CA LEU A 56 19.27 20.95 -2.05
C LEU A 56 19.89 19.57 -1.73
N ALA A 57 19.12 18.67 -1.11
CA ALA A 57 19.55 17.29 -0.87
C ALA A 57 19.68 16.49 -2.18
N PHE A 58 18.78 16.71 -3.14
CA PHE A 58 18.83 16.05 -4.45
C PHE A 58 20.02 16.52 -5.30
N VAL A 59 20.34 17.81 -5.29
CA VAL A 59 21.51 18.35 -6.00
C VAL A 59 22.81 17.86 -5.35
N GLY A 60 22.87 17.71 -4.03
CA GLY A 60 24.02 17.14 -3.31
C GLY A 60 24.29 15.67 -3.65
N ILE A 61 23.26 14.84 -3.75
CA ILE A 61 23.38 13.42 -4.09
C ILE A 61 23.76 13.24 -5.58
N SER A 62 23.20 14.05 -6.48
CA SER A 62 23.60 14.02 -7.90
C SER A 62 25.03 14.54 -8.13
N TYR A 63 25.53 15.47 -7.31
CA TYR A 63 26.92 15.93 -7.40
C TYR A 63 27.94 14.89 -6.92
N PHE A 64 27.57 14.04 -5.95
CA PHE A 64 28.44 12.97 -5.43
C PHE A 64 28.43 11.67 -6.28
N ASN A 65 27.32 11.35 -6.96
CA ASN A 65 27.27 10.17 -7.83
C ASN A 65 28.03 10.33 -9.16
N ASN A 66 28.39 11.55 -9.57
CA ASN A 66 29.06 11.81 -10.85
C ASN A 66 30.61 11.70 -10.81
N LYS A 67 31.21 11.31 -9.68
CA LYS A 67 32.68 11.14 -9.56
C LYS A 67 33.17 9.69 -9.50
N ASN A 68 32.28 8.69 -9.50
CA ASN A 68 32.65 7.28 -9.31
C ASN A 68 32.25 6.36 -10.48
N GLN A 69 32.43 6.80 -11.74
CA GLN A 69 32.40 5.87 -12.89
C GLN A 69 33.81 5.68 -13.46
N PRO A 70 34.31 4.44 -13.60
CA PRO A 70 35.52 4.16 -14.37
C PRO A 70 35.28 4.37 -15.88
N PRO A 71 36.33 4.67 -16.67
CA PRO A 71 36.20 5.23 -18.01
C PRO A 71 35.71 4.19 -19.03
N VAL A 72 34.78 4.62 -19.89
CA VAL A 72 34.33 3.89 -21.07
C VAL A 72 35.37 3.98 -22.19
N THR A 73 35.88 2.83 -22.63
CA THR A 73 36.68 2.71 -23.86
C THR A 73 35.74 2.56 -25.07
N PRO A 74 35.89 3.38 -26.13
CA PRO A 74 35.11 3.23 -27.35
C PRO A 74 35.73 2.14 -28.24
N THR A 75 34.93 1.22 -28.77
CA THR A 75 35.36 0.38 -29.91
C THR A 75 34.44 0.62 -31.09
N ALA A 76 35.08 0.95 -32.20
CA ALA A 76 34.52 1.35 -33.47
C ALA A 76 33.90 0.18 -34.26
N THR A 77 32.86 0.54 -35.01
CA THR A 77 32.51 0.12 -36.37
C THR A 77 33.09 -1.18 -36.93
N THR A 78 32.20 -2.07 -37.37
CA THR A 78 32.35 -2.69 -38.70
C THR A 78 30.99 -3.04 -39.29
N ALA A 79 30.74 -2.47 -40.46
CA ALA A 79 29.65 -2.84 -41.35
C ALA A 79 29.99 -4.15 -42.06
N SER A 80 28.99 -5.00 -42.30
CA SER A 80 29.02 -6.04 -43.33
C SER A 80 27.60 -6.34 -43.81
N LYS A 81 27.44 -6.31 -45.13
CA LYS A 81 26.22 -6.56 -45.90
C LYS A 81 25.84 -8.05 -45.95
N GLU A 82 24.53 -8.30 -45.87
CA GLU A 82 23.70 -9.05 -46.84
C GLU A 82 24.15 -10.47 -47.29
N SER A 83 23.37 -11.50 -46.95
CA SER A 83 22.80 -12.43 -47.93
C SER A 83 21.68 -13.30 -47.34
N ASN A 84 20.70 -13.59 -48.21
CA ASN A 84 19.49 -14.37 -47.97
C ASN A 84 19.78 -15.88 -47.86
N GLN A 85 19.04 -16.60 -47.01
CA GLN A 85 18.27 -17.77 -47.47
C GLN A 85 17.30 -18.28 -46.40
N SER A 86 16.08 -18.60 -46.87
CA SER A 86 15.00 -19.21 -46.11
C SER A 86 15.26 -20.71 -45.95
N GLU A 87 14.82 -21.31 -44.84
CA GLU A 87 14.09 -22.57 -44.86
C GLU A 87 13.43 -22.85 -43.51
N THR A 88 12.18 -23.29 -43.60
CA THR A 88 11.23 -23.57 -42.53
C THR A 88 11.43 -24.99 -42.00
N SER A 89 11.47 -25.19 -40.68
CA SER A 89 10.82 -26.31 -39.95
C SER A 89 11.40 -26.46 -38.54
N GLY A 90 10.54 -26.73 -37.56
CA GLY A 90 10.93 -27.15 -36.21
C GLY A 90 10.07 -26.55 -35.12
N GLU A 91 9.22 -27.38 -34.52
CA GLU A 91 8.35 -27.11 -33.38
C GLU A 91 9.03 -26.29 -32.26
N ALA A 92 8.39 -25.18 -31.88
CA ALA A 92 8.74 -24.44 -30.67
C ALA A 92 7.78 -24.81 -29.54
N THR A 93 8.30 -25.59 -28.61
CA THR A 93 7.80 -25.77 -27.24
C THR A 93 7.39 -24.42 -26.66
N LYS A 94 6.09 -24.19 -26.44
CA LYS A 94 5.60 -23.03 -25.69
C LYS A 94 5.89 -23.22 -24.19
N ASN A 95 7.10 -22.88 -23.77
CA ASN A 95 7.31 -22.24 -22.47
C ASN A 95 7.69 -20.80 -22.76
N SER A 96 6.69 -19.92 -22.75
CA SER A 96 6.91 -18.48 -22.73
C SER A 96 6.10 -17.91 -21.58
N SER A 97 6.78 -17.78 -20.45
CA SER A 97 6.46 -16.78 -19.43
C SER A 97 6.73 -15.40 -20.04
N GLN A 98 5.83 -14.95 -20.90
CA GLN A 98 5.71 -13.54 -21.26
C GLN A 98 4.80 -12.92 -20.21
N ALA A 99 5.38 -12.07 -19.37
CA ALA A 99 4.61 -11.07 -18.64
C ALA A 99 3.79 -10.31 -19.68
N VAL A 100 2.48 -10.52 -19.67
CA VAL A 100 1.55 -9.70 -20.44
C VAL A 100 1.68 -8.32 -19.84
N GLN A 101 2.37 -7.44 -20.55
CA GLN A 101 2.37 -6.02 -20.28
C GLN A 101 0.90 -5.60 -20.22
N GLY A 102 0.41 -5.27 -19.03
CA GLY A 102 -0.99 -4.96 -18.77
C GLY A 102 -1.47 -4.03 -19.87
N SER A 103 -2.50 -4.46 -20.60
CA SER A 103 -3.11 -3.58 -21.59
C SER A 103 -3.57 -2.36 -20.81
N SER A 104 -3.12 -1.15 -21.17
CA SER A 104 -3.41 0.09 -20.42
C SER A 104 -4.90 0.44 -20.35
N ASP A 105 -5.75 -0.38 -20.97
CA ASP A 105 -7.20 -0.31 -21.01
C ASP A 105 -7.87 -1.57 -20.40
N HIS A 106 -7.12 -2.42 -19.68
CA HIS A 106 -7.63 -3.65 -19.05
C HIS A 106 -8.86 -3.37 -18.18
N LEU A 107 -8.72 -2.45 -17.22
CA LEU A 107 -9.82 -2.05 -16.34
C LEU A 107 -10.98 -1.37 -17.08
N LEU A 108 -10.71 -0.71 -18.20
CA LEU A 108 -11.72 -0.04 -19.03
C LEU A 108 -12.54 -1.02 -19.88
N LYS A 109 -11.96 -2.16 -20.23
CA LYS A 109 -12.64 -3.23 -20.99
C LYS A 109 -13.54 -4.09 -20.11
N LEU A 110 -13.19 -4.24 -18.84
CA LEU A 110 -13.95 -5.02 -17.88
C LEU A 110 -15.21 -4.27 -17.44
N SER A 111 -16.30 -5.00 -17.24
CA SER A 111 -17.46 -4.50 -16.49
C SER A 111 -17.12 -4.36 -15.00
N ALA A 112 -17.97 -3.65 -14.26
CA ALA A 112 -17.80 -3.52 -12.80
C ALA A 112 -17.82 -4.88 -12.09
N LYS A 113 -18.69 -5.80 -12.54
CA LYS A 113 -18.75 -7.15 -11.98
C LYS A 113 -17.47 -7.95 -12.27
N GLU A 114 -16.95 -7.88 -13.49
CA GLU A 114 -15.73 -8.61 -13.84
C GLU A 114 -14.50 -8.07 -13.08
N ARG A 115 -14.40 -6.75 -12.85
CA ARG A 115 -13.34 -6.20 -11.98
C ARG A 115 -13.45 -6.69 -10.53
N ALA A 116 -14.67 -6.70 -9.99
CA ALA A 116 -14.94 -7.19 -8.63
C ALA A 116 -14.59 -8.68 -8.50
N ASP A 117 -15.03 -9.49 -9.46
CA ASP A 117 -14.73 -10.94 -9.49
C ASP A 117 -13.21 -11.17 -9.62
N GLU A 118 -12.52 -10.48 -10.53
CA GLU A 118 -11.06 -10.57 -10.70
C GLU A 118 -10.28 -10.17 -9.44
N ALA A 119 -10.63 -9.03 -8.82
CA ALA A 119 -9.98 -8.57 -7.58
C ALA A 119 -10.19 -9.58 -6.44
N THR A 120 -11.39 -10.15 -6.34
CA THR A 120 -11.74 -11.14 -5.31
C THR A 120 -10.98 -12.45 -5.52
N GLU A 121 -10.87 -12.93 -6.76
CA GLU A 121 -10.07 -14.11 -7.09
C GLU A 121 -8.57 -13.92 -6.75
N VAL A 122 -8.03 -12.72 -6.99
CA VAL A 122 -6.64 -12.41 -6.61
C VAL A 122 -6.46 -12.34 -5.09
N PHE A 123 -7.43 -11.75 -4.37
CA PHE A 123 -7.42 -11.76 -2.91
C PHE A 123 -7.45 -13.21 -2.38
N GLU A 124 -8.39 -14.03 -2.87
CA GLU A 124 -8.52 -15.43 -2.48
C GLU A 124 -7.26 -16.24 -2.80
N SER A 125 -6.66 -16.01 -3.97
CA SER A 125 -5.42 -16.65 -4.39
C SER A 125 -4.27 -16.35 -3.43
N TRP A 126 -4.11 -15.09 -3.00
CA TRP A 126 -3.13 -14.73 -1.97
C TRP A 126 -3.51 -15.31 -0.60
N TYR A 127 -4.76 -15.17 -0.19
CA TYR A 127 -5.24 -15.59 1.13
C TYR A 127 -5.12 -17.10 1.33
N LYS A 128 -5.27 -17.89 0.25
CA LYS A 128 -5.07 -19.35 0.21
C LYS A 128 -3.65 -19.77 -0.18
N SER A 129 -2.72 -18.85 -0.40
CA SER A 129 -1.34 -19.18 -0.79
C SER A 129 -0.46 -19.66 0.39
N PHE A 130 -1.01 -19.70 1.60
CA PHE A 130 -0.35 -20.14 2.82
C PHE A 130 -1.32 -20.99 3.65
N SER A 131 -0.80 -21.82 4.55
CA SER A 131 -1.67 -22.60 5.44
C SER A 131 -1.98 -21.80 6.70
N ASN A 132 -3.17 -22.03 7.28
CA ASN A 132 -3.52 -21.42 8.56
C ASN A 132 -2.49 -21.84 9.63
N GLY A 133 -1.92 -20.86 10.34
CA GLY A 133 -0.88 -21.10 11.33
C GLY A 133 0.56 -21.17 10.78
N ASP A 134 0.76 -20.89 9.48
CA ASP A 134 2.11 -20.76 8.90
C ASP A 134 2.96 -19.78 9.72
N VAL A 135 4.15 -20.22 10.15
CA VAL A 135 5.05 -19.41 10.96
C VAL A 135 5.77 -18.38 10.09
N ILE A 136 5.74 -17.11 10.49
CA ILE A 136 6.40 -16.01 9.78
C ILE A 136 7.57 -15.40 10.57
N LEU A 137 7.59 -15.55 11.90
CA LEU A 137 8.72 -15.17 12.73
C LEU A 137 8.84 -16.18 13.87
N GLU A 138 10.05 -16.68 14.11
CA GLU A 138 10.36 -17.57 15.23
C GLU A 138 11.62 -17.09 15.94
N ILE A 139 11.56 -17.09 17.28
CA ILE A 139 12.71 -16.85 18.15
C ILE A 139 13.13 -18.13 18.85
N ASN A 140 14.41 -18.22 19.21
CA ASN A 140 14.89 -19.31 20.04
C ASN A 140 14.27 -19.20 21.45
N LYS A 141 13.85 -20.33 22.03
CA LYS A 141 13.30 -20.40 23.40
C LYS A 141 14.22 -19.81 24.46
N GLU A 142 15.53 -19.83 24.23
CA GLU A 142 16.53 -19.21 25.11
C GLU A 142 16.34 -17.69 25.25
N LEU A 143 15.75 -17.03 24.25
CA LEU A 143 15.45 -15.60 24.26
C LEU A 143 14.26 -15.24 25.16
N LEU A 144 13.56 -16.22 25.72
CA LEU A 144 12.51 -16.00 26.74
C LEU A 144 13.08 -15.81 28.15
N LYS A 145 14.37 -16.08 28.36
CA LYS A 145 15.01 -15.96 29.69
C LYS A 145 15.36 -14.50 29.97
N GLU A 146 15.05 -14.03 31.17
CA GLU A 146 15.43 -12.68 31.60
C GLU A 146 16.95 -12.48 31.48
N GLY A 147 17.37 -11.36 30.89
CA GLY A 147 18.78 -11.01 30.75
C GLY A 147 19.53 -11.75 29.64
N SER A 148 18.86 -12.52 28.77
CA SER A 148 19.51 -13.28 27.68
C SER A 148 20.13 -12.44 26.55
N GLY A 149 20.14 -11.11 26.68
CA GLY A 149 20.38 -10.20 25.56
C GLY A 149 19.17 -10.23 24.62
N GLY A 150 18.14 -9.44 24.93
CA GLY A 150 16.91 -9.41 24.16
C GLY A 150 17.15 -8.97 22.71
N THR A 151 16.36 -9.49 21.78
CA THR A 151 16.24 -8.93 20.43
C THR A 151 15.47 -7.62 20.53
N SER A 152 16.00 -6.54 19.93
CA SER A 152 15.32 -5.24 19.98
C SER A 152 14.00 -5.30 19.20
N PRO A 153 12.97 -4.50 19.57
CA PRO A 153 11.71 -4.47 18.82
C PRO A 153 11.92 -4.19 17.33
N ILE A 154 12.81 -3.25 17.01
CA ILE A 154 13.18 -2.89 15.64
C ILE A 154 13.75 -4.08 14.86
N GLU A 155 14.58 -4.91 15.49
CA GLU A 155 15.12 -6.13 14.85
C GLU A 155 14.02 -7.17 14.58
N LEU A 156 13.08 -7.37 15.53
CA LEU A 156 11.96 -8.29 15.37
C LEU A 156 11.02 -7.82 14.25
N GLU A 157 10.69 -6.54 14.24
CA GLU A 157 9.86 -5.90 13.22
C GLU A 157 10.50 -5.99 11.83
N THR A 158 11.78 -5.62 11.72
CA THR A 158 12.52 -5.69 10.45
C THR A 158 12.53 -7.11 9.91
N LYS A 159 12.87 -8.09 10.76
CA LYS A 159 12.90 -9.50 10.36
C LYS A 159 11.52 -10.03 9.98
N LEU A 160 10.46 -9.62 10.68
CA LEU A 160 9.08 -9.98 10.35
C LEU A 160 8.69 -9.43 8.96
N ILE A 161 8.97 -8.15 8.69
CA ILE A 161 8.69 -7.52 7.40
C ILE A 161 9.49 -8.17 6.27
N ASP A 162 10.77 -8.46 6.48
CA ASP A 162 11.62 -9.12 5.48
C ASP A 162 11.11 -10.52 5.14
N ASN A 163 10.69 -11.30 6.14
CA ASN A 163 10.08 -12.61 5.93
C ASN A 163 8.76 -12.52 5.16
N LEU A 164 7.92 -11.52 5.46
CA LEU A 164 6.68 -11.27 4.72
C LEU A 164 6.95 -10.92 3.26
N LYS A 165 7.91 -10.02 2.99
CA LYS A 165 8.33 -9.66 1.63
C LYS A 165 8.85 -10.87 0.86
N ALA A 166 9.67 -11.70 1.50
CA ALA A 166 10.20 -12.92 0.89
C ALA A 166 9.09 -13.94 0.57
N LYS A 167 8.07 -14.06 1.42
CA LYS A 167 6.97 -15.01 1.23
C LYS A 167 5.96 -14.54 0.17
N PHE A 168 5.58 -13.26 0.17
CA PHE A 168 4.45 -12.78 -0.63
C PHE A 168 4.86 -11.98 -1.86
N GLY A 169 6.03 -11.35 -1.85
CA GLY A 169 6.54 -10.57 -2.97
C GLY A 169 5.51 -9.56 -3.48
N ASP A 170 5.22 -9.66 -4.77
CA ASP A 170 4.37 -8.74 -5.52
C ASP A 170 2.86 -9.03 -5.42
N LYS A 171 2.43 -10.00 -4.59
CA LYS A 171 1.00 -10.19 -4.25
C LYS A 171 0.46 -9.07 -3.36
N LEU A 172 1.35 -8.47 -2.57
CA LEU A 172 1.09 -7.33 -1.71
C LEU A 172 1.79 -6.10 -2.28
N SER A 173 1.19 -4.94 -2.14
CA SER A 173 1.81 -3.69 -2.55
C SER A 173 2.88 -3.23 -1.56
N ASP A 174 3.76 -2.31 -1.97
CA ASP A 174 4.80 -1.77 -1.09
C ASP A 174 4.22 -1.01 0.12
N ASP A 175 3.06 -0.36 -0.05
CA ASP A 175 2.35 0.33 1.02
C ASP A 175 1.75 -0.64 2.05
N PHE A 176 1.51 -1.90 1.70
CA PHE A 176 1.17 -2.94 2.68
C PHE A 176 2.27 -3.09 3.73
N TYR A 177 3.50 -3.34 3.27
CA TYR A 177 4.64 -3.53 4.18
C TYR A 177 4.98 -2.25 4.94
N THR A 178 4.88 -1.10 4.27
CA THR A 178 5.17 0.19 4.88
C THR A 178 4.12 0.57 5.94
N GLY A 179 2.84 0.32 5.67
CA GLY A 179 1.74 0.55 6.61
C GLY A 179 1.82 -0.36 7.83
N LEU A 180 2.17 -1.64 7.64
CA LEU A 180 2.38 -2.58 8.74
C LEU A 180 3.56 -2.16 9.62
N GLN A 181 4.69 -1.77 9.02
CA GLN A 181 5.84 -1.29 9.76
C GLN A 181 5.54 0.00 10.53
N ALA A 182 4.78 0.93 9.94
CA ALA A 182 4.35 2.15 10.62
C ALA A 182 3.46 1.84 11.84
N SER A 183 2.58 0.83 11.72
CA SER A 183 1.76 0.33 12.83
C SER A 183 2.62 -0.17 14.01
N PHE A 184 3.71 -0.90 13.73
CA PHE A 184 4.58 -1.43 14.78
C PHE A 184 5.31 -0.35 15.60
N ASN A 185 5.56 0.84 15.03
CA ASN A 185 6.16 1.95 15.78
C ASN A 185 5.38 2.31 17.06
N PHE A 186 4.07 2.06 17.07
CA PHE A 186 3.20 2.29 18.23
C PHE A 186 2.64 1.00 18.83
N ASN A 187 2.73 -0.12 18.12
CA ASN A 187 2.22 -1.42 18.51
C ASN A 187 3.34 -2.47 18.37
N PRO A 188 4.37 -2.42 19.24
CA PRO A 188 5.66 -3.04 18.95
C PRO A 188 5.61 -4.57 18.99
N VAL A 189 6.52 -5.18 18.22
CA VAL A 189 6.81 -6.62 18.32
C VAL A 189 7.87 -6.82 19.40
N ILE A 190 7.54 -7.55 20.47
CA ILE A 190 8.37 -7.65 21.67
C ILE A 190 8.45 -9.08 22.19
N VAL A 191 9.44 -9.33 23.05
CA VAL A 191 9.48 -10.52 23.91
C VAL A 191 9.06 -10.11 25.31
N ASP A 192 7.80 -10.37 25.64
CA ASP A 192 7.24 -10.12 26.97
C ASP A 192 7.60 -11.26 27.93
N GLY A 193 7.84 -10.93 29.20
CA GLY A 193 8.24 -11.90 30.22
C GLY A 193 7.19 -12.98 30.48
N THR A 194 5.90 -12.70 30.28
CA THR A 194 4.80 -13.65 30.52
C THR A 194 4.30 -14.27 29.23
N LYS A 195 3.92 -13.41 28.26
CA LYS A 195 3.37 -13.82 26.96
C LYS A 195 4.42 -14.45 26.05
N GLY A 196 5.71 -14.11 26.20
CA GLY A 196 6.77 -14.45 25.25
C GLY A 196 6.76 -13.52 24.04
N LEU A 197 7.16 -14.03 22.87
CA LEU A 197 7.09 -13.27 21.61
C LEU A 197 5.65 -12.86 21.31
N THR A 198 5.36 -11.58 21.19
CA THR A 198 4.01 -11.06 20.92
C THR A 198 4.06 -9.73 20.18
N ILE A 199 2.94 -9.34 19.57
CA ILE A 199 2.66 -7.98 19.13
C ILE A 199 1.85 -7.31 20.26
N SER A 200 2.29 -6.16 20.75
CA SER A 200 1.64 -5.47 21.85
C SER A 200 0.79 -4.32 21.34
N LYS A 201 -0.53 -4.35 21.55
CA LYS A 201 -1.37 -3.18 21.34
C LYS A 201 -1.07 -2.14 22.42
N GLN A 202 -0.49 -1.00 22.04
CA GLN A 202 -0.16 0.10 22.96
C GLN A 202 -0.66 1.46 22.49
N ASN A 203 -1.11 1.58 21.23
CA ASN A 203 -1.69 2.81 20.72
C ASN A 203 -3.20 2.89 21.05
N ASP A 204 -3.64 4.07 21.47
CA ASP A 204 -5.05 4.42 21.64
C ASP A 204 -5.78 4.60 20.29
N ASP A 205 -5.04 4.92 19.23
CA ASP A 205 -5.55 4.95 17.86
C ASP A 205 -5.72 3.52 17.33
N GLU A 206 -6.97 3.04 17.36
CA GLU A 206 -7.38 1.73 16.85
C GLU A 206 -6.96 1.49 15.40
N SER A 207 -6.86 2.53 14.58
CA SER A 207 -6.46 2.38 13.18
C SER A 207 -5.03 1.84 13.02
N GLN A 208 -4.15 2.12 14.00
CA GLN A 208 -2.80 1.56 14.02
C GLN A 208 -2.81 0.06 14.34
N TRP A 209 -3.88 -0.49 14.93
CA TRP A 209 -3.97 -1.92 15.20
C TRP A 209 -4.52 -2.71 14.00
N PHE A 210 -5.28 -2.06 13.11
CA PHE A 210 -5.93 -2.71 11.99
C PHE A 210 -4.96 -3.45 11.07
N SER A 211 -3.76 -2.93 10.84
CA SER A 211 -2.74 -3.58 9.99
C SER A 211 -2.29 -4.96 10.47
N THR A 212 -2.52 -5.31 11.74
CA THR A 212 -2.11 -6.59 12.34
C THR A 212 -3.13 -7.72 12.17
N TRP A 213 -4.21 -7.48 11.43
CA TRP A 213 -5.38 -8.34 11.38
C TRP A 213 -5.10 -9.80 11.01
N PHE A 214 -4.16 -10.04 10.11
CA PHE A 214 -3.79 -11.37 9.58
C PHE A 214 -2.69 -12.09 10.40
N LEU A 215 -2.19 -11.46 11.48
CA LEU A 215 -1.13 -11.99 12.34
C LEU A 215 -1.70 -12.47 13.67
N ASP A 216 -1.09 -13.50 14.26
CA ASP A 216 -1.41 -13.99 15.61
C ASP A 216 -0.17 -14.61 16.28
N THR A 217 -0.30 -15.00 17.54
CA THR A 217 0.69 -15.83 18.24
C THR A 217 0.26 -17.29 18.26
N GLU A 218 1.21 -18.24 18.20
CA GLU A 218 0.91 -19.68 18.32
C GLU A 218 0.33 -20.00 19.71
N LYS A 219 0.79 -19.29 20.74
CA LYS A 219 0.38 -19.48 22.14
C LYS A 219 0.10 -18.13 22.81
N LYS A 220 -0.73 -18.16 23.85
CA LYS A 220 -1.03 -16.99 24.70
C LYS A 220 0.07 -16.70 25.73
N GLU A 221 0.77 -17.73 26.19
CA GLU A 221 1.83 -17.64 27.21
C GLU A 221 3.11 -18.33 26.73
N LYS A 222 4.26 -17.74 27.07
CA LYS A 222 5.60 -18.23 26.69
C LYS A 222 5.72 -18.60 25.21
N ASN A 223 5.11 -17.79 24.35
CA ASN A 223 5.12 -17.97 22.91
C ASN A 223 6.51 -17.70 22.31
N THR A 224 6.83 -18.37 21.21
CA THR A 224 8.08 -18.14 20.45
C THR A 224 7.85 -17.89 18.97
N LYS A 225 6.59 -17.80 18.51
CA LYS A 225 6.24 -17.76 17.09
C LYS A 225 5.13 -16.77 16.77
N ILE A 226 5.33 -15.94 15.76
CA ILE A 226 4.26 -15.20 15.10
C ILE A 226 3.81 -16.02 13.88
N VAL A 227 2.50 -16.17 13.72
CA VAL A 227 1.87 -16.99 12.68
C VAL A 227 0.91 -16.16 11.83
N LEU A 228 0.66 -16.65 10.62
CA LEU A 228 -0.33 -16.11 9.69
C LEU A 228 -1.67 -16.81 9.90
N ARG A 229 -2.77 -16.07 9.78
CA ARG A 229 -4.14 -16.59 9.88
C ARG A 229 -4.90 -16.34 8.60
N ASN A 230 -5.57 -17.38 8.09
CA ASN A 230 -6.43 -17.28 6.89
C ASN A 230 -7.76 -18.02 7.03
N ASP A 231 -8.26 -18.12 8.25
CA ASP A 231 -9.50 -18.81 8.62
C ASP A 231 -10.64 -17.84 8.95
N PHE A 232 -10.56 -16.60 8.47
CA PHE A 232 -11.62 -15.60 8.62
C PHE A 232 -12.51 -15.57 7.36
N PRO A 233 -13.85 -15.54 7.52
CA PRO A 233 -14.75 -15.25 6.42
C PRO A 233 -14.42 -13.90 5.76
N PHE A 234 -14.45 -13.88 4.43
CA PHE A 234 -14.29 -12.65 3.66
C PHE A 234 -15.35 -12.58 2.55
N GLU A 235 -15.71 -11.37 2.17
CA GLU A 235 -16.63 -11.10 1.07
C GLU A 235 -16.22 -9.85 0.30
N TRP A 236 -16.57 -9.79 -0.99
CA TRP A 236 -16.46 -8.55 -1.74
C TRP A 236 -17.50 -7.54 -1.26
N VAL A 237 -17.10 -6.27 -1.17
CA VAL A 237 -17.95 -5.18 -0.71
C VAL A 237 -18.14 -4.15 -1.82
N ASP A 238 -19.39 -3.87 -2.14
CA ASP A 238 -19.78 -2.77 -3.05
C ASP A 238 -19.52 -1.41 -2.39
N TRP A 239 -18.27 -0.97 -2.40
CA TRP A 239 -17.91 0.28 -1.74
C TRP A 239 -18.48 1.50 -2.45
N ARG A 240 -18.47 1.51 -3.79
CA ARG A 240 -18.92 2.67 -4.59
C ARG A 240 -20.41 2.95 -4.41
N ASN A 241 -21.28 1.94 -4.37
CA ASN A 241 -22.72 2.20 -4.29
C ASN A 241 -23.28 2.06 -2.87
N LYS A 242 -22.60 1.34 -1.97
CA LYS A 242 -23.09 1.09 -0.61
C LYS A 242 -22.10 1.58 0.44
N GLY A 243 -20.88 1.04 0.44
CA GLY A 243 -19.91 1.27 1.51
C GLY A 243 -19.61 2.75 1.77
N GLN A 244 -19.33 3.53 0.72
CA GLN A 244 -18.99 4.96 0.85
C GLN A 244 -20.12 5.82 1.40
N HIS A 245 -21.36 5.36 1.30
CA HIS A 245 -22.55 6.07 1.79
C HIS A 245 -23.03 5.56 3.15
N ASP A 246 -22.40 4.51 3.70
CA ASP A 246 -22.71 4.04 5.04
C ASP A 246 -22.30 5.06 6.11
N GLU A 247 -23.19 5.34 7.05
CA GLU A 247 -22.97 6.39 8.07
C GLU A 247 -21.81 6.07 9.03
N LYS A 248 -21.57 4.78 9.30
CA LYS A 248 -20.56 4.33 10.26
C LYS A 248 -19.19 4.20 9.60
N VAL A 249 -19.15 3.61 8.41
CA VAL A 249 -17.88 3.21 7.77
C VAL A 249 -17.56 3.95 6.48
N GLY A 250 -18.50 4.68 5.86
CA GLY A 250 -18.30 5.29 4.55
C GLY A 250 -17.20 6.35 4.48
N LYS A 251 -16.72 6.82 5.63
CA LYS A 251 -15.63 7.80 5.75
C LYS A 251 -14.26 7.20 6.06
N ILE A 252 -14.11 5.87 6.14
CA ILE A 252 -12.79 5.26 6.41
C ILE A 252 -11.85 5.40 5.20
N PHE A 253 -12.38 5.31 3.97
CA PHE A 253 -11.60 5.36 2.74
C PHE A 253 -11.81 6.66 1.96
N LYS A 254 -11.13 7.71 2.43
CA LYS A 254 -11.09 9.04 1.79
C LYS A 254 -9.93 9.23 0.81
N ASN A 255 -9.09 8.21 0.67
CA ASN A 255 -7.87 8.21 -0.14
C ASN A 255 -8.13 7.89 -1.62
N VAL A 256 -9.36 7.51 -1.99
CA VAL A 256 -9.75 7.10 -3.34
C VAL A 256 -10.91 7.97 -3.82
N ASP A 257 -10.85 8.41 -5.08
CA ASP A 257 -12.00 8.98 -5.79
C ASP A 257 -12.87 7.84 -6.34
N TRP A 258 -13.77 7.33 -5.50
CA TRP A 258 -14.58 6.15 -5.81
C TRP A 258 -15.48 6.32 -7.03
N ASP A 259 -15.83 7.56 -7.39
CA ASP A 259 -16.72 7.84 -8.51
C ASP A 259 -16.00 7.72 -9.86
N ASN A 260 -14.67 7.92 -9.90
CA ASN A 260 -13.89 7.97 -11.14
C ASN A 260 -12.70 7.00 -11.19
N ASP A 261 -12.23 6.49 -10.06
CA ASP A 261 -11.09 5.60 -9.99
C ASP A 261 -11.54 4.13 -10.01
N LEU A 262 -11.14 3.41 -11.06
CA LEU A 262 -11.44 1.99 -11.26
C LEU A 262 -10.35 1.07 -10.67
N SER A 263 -9.24 1.64 -10.21
CA SER A 263 -8.04 0.90 -9.82
C SER A 263 -8.19 0.24 -8.46
N TYR A 264 -9.26 0.53 -7.71
CA TYR A 264 -9.47 0.04 -6.36
C TYR A 264 -10.76 -0.78 -6.22
N GLU A 265 -10.70 -1.85 -5.44
CA GLU A 265 -11.86 -2.66 -5.00
C GLU A 265 -11.73 -2.92 -3.49
N VAL A 266 -12.81 -3.33 -2.82
CA VAL A 266 -12.83 -3.52 -1.36
C VAL A 266 -13.26 -4.93 -0.98
N ILE A 267 -12.51 -5.53 -0.06
CA ILE A 267 -12.83 -6.80 0.59
C ILE A 267 -13.20 -6.53 2.06
N GLY A 268 -14.33 -7.06 2.50
CA GLY A 268 -14.73 -7.11 3.91
C GLY A 268 -14.29 -8.42 4.55
N ILE A 269 -13.84 -8.35 5.80
CA ILE A 269 -13.39 -9.50 6.59
C ILE A 269 -14.11 -9.46 7.93
N ASP A 270 -14.75 -10.58 8.28
CA ASP A 270 -15.52 -10.75 9.51
C ASP A 270 -14.73 -11.56 10.54
N PHE A 271 -14.55 -10.99 11.72
CA PHE A 271 -13.87 -11.61 12.85
C PHE A 271 -14.82 -11.85 14.04
N THR A 272 -16.12 -11.63 13.88
CA THR A 272 -17.12 -11.66 14.97
C THR A 272 -17.10 -12.98 15.75
N GLU A 273 -16.92 -14.11 15.07
CA GLU A 273 -16.85 -15.44 15.68
C GLU A 273 -15.41 -15.96 15.83
N ALA A 274 -14.41 -15.14 15.48
CA ALA A 274 -13.02 -15.54 15.47
C ALA A 274 -12.32 -15.27 16.80
N THR A 275 -11.45 -16.20 17.20
CA THR A 275 -10.58 -16.02 18.38
C THR A 275 -9.13 -15.91 17.95
N LYS A 276 -8.45 -14.87 18.47
CA LYS A 276 -7.00 -14.69 18.38
C LYS A 276 -6.40 -14.63 19.78
N ASN A 277 -5.10 -14.90 19.87
CA ASN A 277 -4.36 -14.77 21.12
C ASN A 277 -3.96 -13.30 21.42
N ILE A 278 -3.93 -12.46 20.39
CA ILE A 278 -3.80 -11.01 20.47
C ILE A 278 -5.15 -10.30 20.31
N GLU A 279 -5.22 -9.01 20.61
CA GLU A 279 -6.44 -8.20 20.49
C GLU A 279 -7.03 -8.29 19.06
N THR A 280 -8.35 -8.44 18.98
CA THR A 280 -9.08 -8.69 17.71
C THR A 280 -10.03 -7.53 17.44
N ASN A 281 -10.17 -7.14 16.17
CA ASN A 281 -11.19 -6.20 15.69
C ASN A 281 -12.44 -6.99 15.28
N GLN A 282 -13.61 -6.38 15.13
CA GLN A 282 -14.81 -7.12 14.71
C GLN A 282 -14.94 -7.27 13.20
N ILE A 283 -14.87 -6.16 12.47
CA ILE A 283 -15.02 -6.14 11.01
C ILE A 283 -14.00 -5.18 10.43
N LEU A 284 -13.26 -5.63 9.41
CA LEU A 284 -12.32 -4.80 8.67
C LEU A 284 -12.64 -4.80 7.17
N PHE A 285 -12.28 -3.71 6.52
CA PHE A 285 -12.30 -3.53 5.09
C PHE A 285 -10.87 -3.33 4.61
N VAL A 286 -10.49 -3.99 3.53
CA VAL A 286 -9.15 -3.93 2.93
C VAL A 286 -9.28 -3.53 1.47
N GLN A 287 -8.53 -2.51 1.05
CA GLN A 287 -8.50 -2.10 -0.35
C GLN A 287 -7.57 -3.01 -1.17
N MET A 288 -8.06 -3.48 -2.31
CA MET A 288 -7.28 -4.03 -3.41
C MET A 288 -6.90 -2.91 -4.37
N TYR A 289 -5.75 -2.99 -5.02
CA TYR A 289 -5.28 -2.04 -6.03
C TYR A 289 -4.77 -2.76 -7.28
N TYR A 290 -5.25 -2.38 -8.45
CA TYR A 290 -4.72 -2.84 -9.72
C TYR A 290 -3.50 -2.01 -10.12
N ASN A 291 -2.34 -2.64 -10.09
CA ASN A 291 -1.09 -1.99 -10.41
C ASN A 291 -0.79 -2.09 -11.91
N GLU A 292 -1.09 -1.01 -12.63
CA GLU A 292 -0.89 -0.86 -14.08
C GLU A 292 0.53 -1.21 -14.55
N LYS A 293 1.57 -0.98 -13.72
CA LYS A 293 2.97 -1.25 -14.11
C LYS A 293 3.26 -2.74 -14.21
N ILE A 294 2.61 -3.55 -13.39
CA ILE A 294 2.80 -5.01 -13.34
C ILE A 294 1.60 -5.76 -13.92
N GLY A 295 0.51 -5.07 -14.24
CA GLY A 295 -0.69 -5.63 -14.89
C GLY A 295 -1.46 -6.61 -14.01
N LYS A 296 -1.56 -6.36 -12.70
CA LYS A 296 -2.33 -7.22 -11.78
C LYS A 296 -2.81 -6.50 -10.52
N TRP A 297 -3.83 -7.07 -9.89
CA TRP A 297 -4.30 -6.70 -8.55
C TRP A 297 -3.28 -7.04 -7.46
N GLN A 298 -3.22 -6.21 -6.43
CA GLN A 298 -2.43 -6.37 -5.22
C GLN A 298 -3.28 -6.02 -4.00
N VAL A 299 -3.01 -6.66 -2.87
CA VAL A 299 -3.60 -6.26 -1.59
C VAL A 299 -2.81 -5.08 -1.03
N THR A 300 -3.52 -4.02 -0.62
CA THR A 300 -2.89 -2.80 -0.08
C THR A 300 -2.79 -2.77 1.43
N GLY A 301 -1.99 -1.84 1.96
CA GLY A 301 -1.95 -1.55 3.40
C GLY A 301 -3.11 -0.69 3.90
N ASN A 302 -3.99 -0.24 3.00
CA ASN A 302 -5.11 0.62 3.37
C ASN A 302 -6.24 -0.23 3.92
N VAL A 303 -6.32 -0.24 5.25
CA VAL A 303 -7.31 -0.97 6.03
C VAL A 303 -8.07 -0.01 6.93
N GLY A 304 -9.36 -0.25 7.09
CA GLY A 304 -10.20 0.47 8.04
C GLY A 304 -11.27 -0.46 8.60
N GLY A 305 -11.90 -0.12 9.71
CA GLY A 305 -12.96 -0.96 10.24
C GLY A 305 -13.54 -0.47 11.54
N VAL A 306 -14.32 -1.37 12.14
CA VAL A 306 -15.06 -1.13 13.37
C VAL A 306 -14.52 -2.06 14.45
N TYR A 307 -14.34 -1.50 15.63
CA TYR A 307 -13.95 -2.22 16.84
C TYR A 307 -15.18 -2.70 17.62
#